data_AF-A0A7T8H031-F1
#
_entry.id   AF-A0A7T8H031-F1
#
_cell.length_a   1.000
_cell.length_b   1.000
_cell.length_c   1.000
_cell.angle_alpha   90.00
_cell.angle_beta   90.00
_cell.angle_gamma   90.00
#
_symmetry.space_group_name_H-M   'P 1'
#
loop_
_entity.id
_entity.type
_entity.pdbx_description
1 polymer ?
#
loop_
_entity_poly.entity_id
_entity_poly.type
_entity_poly.pdbx_seq_one_letter_code
_entity_poly.pdbx_strand_id
1 'polypeptide(L)' 'MDLESKRTAILKLLDSGQSHNTIMNMLGVSRTFIWCTKKVIKETGKSTSRPEQERKRTVRILRLTKVIAGKILRNSATP' A
#
# COMPACT_ATOMS: atom_id res chain seq x y z
N MET A 1 -24.33 -8.56 -10.71
CA MET A 1 -22.85 -8.51 -10.80
C MET A 1 -22.31 -9.50 -9.80
N ASP A 2 -21.61 -10.52 -10.28
CA ASP A 2 -21.17 -11.64 -9.45
C ASP A 2 -20.10 -11.23 -8.44
N LEU A 3 -19.94 -12.03 -7.39
CA LEU A 3 -19.02 -11.73 -6.30
C LEU A 3 -17.56 -11.65 -6.78
N GLU A 4 -17.19 -12.48 -7.77
CA GLU A 4 -15.88 -12.46 -8.41
C GLU A 4 -15.66 -11.20 -9.24
N SER A 5 -16.67 -10.77 -10.00
CA SER A 5 -16.62 -9.52 -10.76
C SER A 5 -16.46 -8.30 -9.84
N LYS A 6 -17.08 -8.31 -8.66
CA LYS A 6 -16.89 -7.25 -7.65
C LYS A 6 -15.47 -7.23 -7.11
N ARG A 7 -14.86 -8.39 -6.84
CA ARG A 7 -13.47 -8.48 -6.34
C ARG A 7 -12.46 -7.95 -7.37
N THR A 8 -12.62 -8.30 -8.65
CA THR A 8 -11.75 -7.82 -9.72
C THR A 8 -11.94 -6.32 -10.00
N ALA A 9 -13.16 -5.80 -9.86
CA ALA A 9 -13.42 -4.36 -9.95
C ALA A 9 -12.78 -3.59 -8.79
N ILE A 10 -12.90 -4.08 -7.54
CA ILE A 10 -12.25 -3.48 -6.35
C ILE A 10 -10.74 -3.38 -6.57
N LEU A 11 -10.12 -4.43 -7.13
CA LEU A 11 -8.70 -4.44 -7.46
C LEU A 11 -8.29 -3.30 -8.39
N LYS A 12 -8.93 -3.20 -9.56
CA LYS A 12 -8.64 -2.14 -10.54
C LYS A 12 -8.81 -0.74 -9.96
N LEU A 13 -9.80 -0.57 -9.10
CA LEU A 13 -10.07 0.71 -8.43
C LEU A 13 -9.03 1.04 -7.35
N LEU A 14 -8.55 0.05 -6.61
CA LEU A 14 -7.46 0.24 -5.65
C LEU A 14 -6.14 0.57 -6.36
N ASP A 15 -5.83 -0.11 -7.48
CA ASP A 15 -4.62 0.14 -8.27
C ASP A 15 -4.63 1.54 -8.93
N SER A 16 -5.81 2.04 -9.31
CA SER A 16 -5.97 3.41 -9.79
C SER A 16 -5.98 4.47 -8.68
N GLY A 17 -5.76 4.09 -7.42
CA GLY A 17 -5.64 5.00 -6.29
C GLY A 17 -6.96 5.54 -5.75
N GLN A 18 -8.10 4.93 -6.09
CA GLN A 18 -9.40 5.37 -5.60
C GLN A 18 -9.55 5.12 -4.10
N SER A 19 -10.23 6.06 -3.42
CA SER A 19 -10.48 5.94 -2.00
C SER A 19 -11.50 4.82 -1.70
N HIS A 20 -11.38 4.18 -0.54
CA HIS A 20 -12.35 3.15 -0.14
C HIS A 20 -13.80 3.66 -0.16
N ASN A 21 -14.06 4.91 0.22
CA ASN A 21 -15.42 5.47 0.21
C ASN A 21 -15.97 5.58 -1.22
N THR A 22 -15.14 6.00 -2.17
CA THR A 22 -15.53 6.07 -3.60
C THR A 22 -15.87 4.68 -4.13
N ILE A 23 -15.05 3.68 -3.80
CA ILE A 23 -15.25 2.29 -4.21
C ILE A 23 -16.54 1.70 -3.62
N MET A 24 -16.84 2.00 -2.34
CA MET A 24 -18.08 1.58 -1.69
C MET A 24 -19.31 2.12 -2.43
N ASN A 25 -19.30 3.42 -2.76
CA ASN A 25 -20.43 4.07 -3.41
C ASN A 25 -20.63 3.57 -4.85
N MET A 26 -19.55 3.31 -5.59
CA MET A 26 -19.64 2.83 -6.98
C MET A 26 -20.08 1.37 -7.08
N LEU A 27 -19.61 0.50 -6.19
CA LEU A 27 -19.86 -0.95 -6.29
C LEU A 27 -20.96 -1.43 -5.34
N GLY A 28 -21.48 -0.56 -4.46
CA GLY A 28 -22.49 -0.92 -3.46
C GLY A 28 -21.99 -2.00 -2.50
N VAL A 29 -20.72 -1.93 -2.10
CA VAL A 29 -20.08 -2.93 -1.23
C VAL A 29 -19.68 -2.32 0.11
N SER A 30 -19.64 -3.15 1.15
CA SER A 30 -19.23 -2.71 2.47
C SER A 30 -17.72 -2.41 2.53
N ARG A 31 -17.34 -1.52 3.45
CA ARG A 31 -15.94 -1.21 3.72
C ARG A 31 -15.15 -2.46 4.13
N THR A 32 -15.78 -3.34 4.91
CA THR A 32 -15.19 -4.61 5.36
C THR A 32 -14.89 -5.52 4.19
N PHE A 33 -15.76 -5.59 3.19
CA PHE A 33 -15.55 -6.40 2.00
C PHE A 33 -14.35 -5.92 1.16
N ILE A 34 -14.19 -4.61 0.99
CA ILE A 34 -13.03 -4.00 0.32
C ILE A 34 -11.74 -4.34 1.08
N TRP A 35 -11.76 -4.19 2.40
CA TRP A 35 -10.59 -4.48 3.23
C TRP A 35 -10.18 -5.96 3.19
N CYS A 36 -11.14 -6.88 3.33
CA CYS A 36 -10.89 -8.32 3.23
C CYS A 36 -10.30 -8.67 1.86
N THR A 37 -10.83 -8.09 0.79
CA THR A 37 -10.30 -8.26 -0.57
C THR A 37 -8.85 -7.79 -0.63
N LYS A 38 -8.56 -6.54 -0.22
CA LYS A 38 -7.18 -5.99 -0.19
C LYS A 38 -6.23 -6.86 0.64
N LYS A 39 -6.68 -7.39 1.77
CA LYS A 39 -5.88 -8.24 2.66
C LYS A 39 -5.47 -9.56 1.99
N VAL A 40 -6.42 -10.27 1.39
CA VAL A 40 -6.16 -11.54 0.67
C VAL A 40 -5.14 -11.33 -0.47
N ILE A 41 -5.21 -10.20 -1.16
CA ILE A 41 -4.28 -9.86 -2.25
C ILE A 41 -2.86 -9.55 -1.74
N LYS A 42 -2.76 -8.94 -0.56
CA LYS A 42 -1.48 -8.70 0.11
C LYS A 42 -0.84 -9.99 0.62
N GLU A 43 -1.65 -10.90 1.18
CA GLU A 43 -1.20 -12.21 1.68
C GLU A 43 -0.79 -13.15 0.54
N THR A 44 -1.44 -13.05 -0.62
CA THR A 44 -1.09 -13.84 -1.83
C THR A 44 0.11 -13.28 -2.60
N GLY A 45 0.76 -12.22 -2.11
CA GLY A 45 1.95 -11.64 -2.74
C GLY A 45 1.70 -10.87 -4.05
N LYS A 46 0.43 -10.75 -4.49
CA LYS A 46 0.05 -10.00 -5.70
C LYS A 46 0.06 -8.48 -5.50
N SER A 47 0.10 -8.02 -4.25
CA SER A 47 0.38 -6.64 -3.88
C SER A 47 1.45 -6.60 -2.81
N THR A 48 2.66 -6.20 -3.19
CA THR A 48 3.73 -5.88 -2.25
C THR A 48 3.63 -4.42 -1.87
N SER A 49 3.40 -4.11 -0.60
CA SER A 49 3.70 -2.79 -0.05
C SER A 49 5.20 -2.55 -0.22
N ARG A 50 5.65 -1.92 -1.32
CA ARG A 50 7.04 -1.45 -1.40
C ARG A 50 7.22 -0.47 -0.25
N PRO A 51 8.27 -0.59 0.59
CA PRO A 51 8.44 0.22 1.79
C PRO A 51 8.49 1.75 1.54
N GLU A 52 8.52 2.19 0.28
CA GLU A 52 8.48 3.60 -0.12
C GLU A 52 7.08 4.14 -0.46
N GLN A 53 6.05 3.31 -0.63
CA GLN A 53 4.78 3.75 -1.21
C GLN A 53 3.62 4.00 -0.24
N GLU A 54 3.61 3.45 0.99
CA GLU A 54 2.37 3.49 1.79
C GLU A 54 2.32 4.51 2.95
N ARG A 55 3.36 5.28 3.27
CA ARG A 55 3.24 6.40 4.24
C ARG A 55 4.23 7.54 3.96
N LYS A 56 3.75 8.80 3.99
CA LYS A 56 4.66 9.97 4.10
C LYS A 56 5.57 9.75 5.31
N ARG A 57 6.89 9.81 5.11
CA ARG A 57 7.87 9.69 6.19
C ARG A 57 7.55 10.76 7.24
N THR A 58 7.27 10.35 8.47
CA THR A 58 7.15 11.29 9.59
C THR A 58 8.50 11.99 9.79
N VAL A 59 8.50 13.22 10.34
CA VAL A 59 9.73 14.04 10.52
C VAL A 59 10.83 13.24 11.25
N ARG A 60 10.44 12.41 12.23
CA ARG A 60 11.35 11.53 12.98
C ARG A 60 12.01 10.47 12.09
N ILE A 61 11.24 9.80 11.24
CA ILE A 61 11.76 8.77 10.32
C ILE A 61 12.68 9.41 9.27
N LEU A 62 12.34 10.61 8.78
CA LEU A 62 13.12 11.36 7.80
C LEU A 62 14.48 11.80 8.36
N ARG A 63 14.50 12.29 9.61
CA ARG A 63 15.76 12.59 10.33
C ARG A 63 16.61 11.33 10.53
N LEU A 64 16.00 10.23 10.93
CA LEU A 64 16.71 8.97 11.14
C LEU A 64 17.35 8.45 9.84
N THR A 65 16.61 8.50 8.72
CA THR A 65 17.13 8.08 7.40
C THR A 65 18.29 8.96 6.95
N LYS A 66 18.22 10.28 7.16
CA LYS A 66 19.35 11.18 6.85
C LYS A 66 20.60 10.86 7.68
N VAL A 67 20.43 10.58 8.98
CA VAL A 67 21.55 10.21 9.86
C VAL A 67 22.17 8.89 9.43
N ILE A 68 21.36 7.87 9.12
CA ILE A 68 21.83 6.56 8.67
C ILE A 68 22.54 6.67 7.31
N ALA A 69 21.94 7.35 6.34
CA ALA A 69 22.57 7.58 5.03
C ALA A 69 23.90 8.32 5.15
N GLY A 70 23.97 9.35 6.01
CA GLY A 70 25.21 10.05 6.30
C GLY A 70 26.26 9.17 6.98
N LYS A 71 25.86 8.20 7.82
CA LYS A 71 26.79 7.22 8.42
C LYS A 71 27.32 6.22 7.37
N ILE A 72 26.47 5.74 6.48
CA ILE A 72 26.86 4.83 5.38
C ILE A 72 27.84 5.52 4.43
N LEU A 73 27.58 6.77 4.05
CA LEU A 73 28.49 7.54 3.19
C LEU A 73 29.85 7.81 3.85
N ARG A 74 29.88 8.02 5.17
CA ARG A 74 31.12 8.24 5.92
C ARG A 74 31.91 6.97 6.20
N ASN A 75 31.23 5.82 6.26
CA ASN A 75 31.82 4.49 6.46
C ASN A 75 31.65 3.65 5.18
N SER A 76 31.98 4.22 4.02
CA SER A 76 31.78 3.59 2.70
C SER A 76 32.82 2.50 2.36
N ALA A 77 33.64 2.07 3.32
CA ALA A 77 34.51 0.90 3.23
C ALA A 77 34.64 0.31 4.64
N THR A 78 34.43 -0.99 4.86
CA THR A 78 35.33 -2.07 4.43
C THR A 78 34.65 -3.43 4.68
N PRO A 79 35.12 -4.51 4.02
CA PRO A 79 34.80 -4.96 2.66
C PRO A 79 33.38 -5.55 2.48
#